data_AF-A3U6S2-F1
#
_entry.id   AF-A3U6S2-F1
#
_cell.length_a   1.000
_cell.length_b   1.000
_cell.length_c   1.000
_cell.angle_alpha   90.00
_cell.angle_beta   90.00
_cell.angle_gamma   90.00
#
_symmetry.space_group_name_H-M   'P 1'
#
loop_
_entity.id
_entity.type
_entity.pdbx_description
1 polymer ?
#
loop_
_entity_poly.entity_id
_entity_poly.type
_entity_poly.pdbx_seq_one_letter_code
_entity_poly.pdbx_strand_id
1 'polypeptide(L)' 'MENDNIICTVHIGDGMKDNDFTFYEDGRIKRFWDENQWSYNNEAFVEHNQIRESYKTKILAKLQGEMKDRVSSILYPSS' A
#
# COMPACT_ATOMS: atom_id res chain seq x y z
N MET A 1 -5.56 -21.40 -9.30
CA MET A 1 -5.72 -20.32 -8.31
C MET A 1 -4.35 -19.74 -8.13
N GLU A 2 -4.07 -18.57 -8.71
CA GLU A 2 -2.86 -17.82 -8.35
C GLU A 2 -2.97 -17.57 -6.85
N ASN A 3 -2.07 -18.17 -6.08
CA ASN A 3 -1.91 -17.80 -4.69
C ASN A 3 -1.34 -16.38 -4.74
N ASP A 4 -2.19 -15.38 -4.66
CA ASP A 4 -1.78 -14.01 -4.39
C ASP A 4 -1.13 -14.01 -3.01
N ASN A 5 0.17 -14.28 -2.97
CA ASN A 5 0.93 -14.29 -1.73
C ASN A 5 1.05 -12.82 -1.28
N ILE A 6 0.23 -12.44 -0.32
CA ILE A 6 0.21 -11.11 0.28
C ILE A 6 1.31 -11.04 1.33
N ILE A 7 2.12 -9.99 1.28
CA ILE A 7 3.09 -9.65 2.33
C ILE A 7 2.34 -9.07 3.53
N CYS A 8 1.61 -7.98 3.30
CA CYS A 8 0.78 -7.32 4.32
C CYS A 8 -0.18 -6.30 3.70
N THR A 9 -1.14 -5.86 4.50
CA THR A 9 -1.99 -4.69 4.23
C THR A 9 -1.74 -3.62 5.30
N VAL A 10 -1.57 -2.37 4.86
CA VAL A 10 -1.29 -1.23 5.73
C VAL A 10 -2.35 -0.16 5.57
N HIS A 11 -3.06 0.13 6.66
CA HIS A 11 -4.09 1.15 6.74
C HIS A 11 -3.49 2.51 7.11
N ILE A 12 -3.58 3.51 6.24
CA ILE A 12 -3.07 4.88 6.49
C ILE A 12 -4.16 5.96 6.42
N GLY A 13 -5.42 5.56 6.39
CA GLY A 13 -6.59 6.44 6.49
C GLY A 13 -6.62 7.27 7.78
N ASP A 14 -7.48 8.29 7.81
CA ASP A 14 -7.62 9.25 8.92
C ASP A 14 -8.87 9.00 9.79
N GLY A 15 -9.50 7.83 9.64
CA GLY A 15 -10.67 7.40 10.40
C GLY A 15 -12.00 7.84 9.78
N MET A 16 -12.00 8.82 8.88
CA MET A 16 -13.19 9.19 8.09
C MET A 16 -13.14 8.65 6.66
N LYS A 17 -11.93 8.41 6.14
CA LYS A 17 -11.70 7.85 4.82
C LYS A 17 -10.69 6.71 4.89
N ASP A 18 -11.02 5.62 4.22
CA ASP A 18 -10.09 4.52 4.05
C ASP A 18 -8.99 4.89 3.05
N ASN A 19 -7.79 4.37 3.31
CA ASN A 19 -6.66 4.49 2.41
C ASN A 19 -5.64 3.40 2.79
N ASP A 20 -5.78 2.26 2.14
CA ASP A 20 -5.12 1.03 2.46
C ASP A 20 -4.24 0.58 1.32
N PHE A 21 -3.11 -0.02 1.65
CA PHE A 21 -2.14 -0.54 0.69
C PHE A 21 -1.85 -2.00 1.00
N THR A 22 -2.16 -2.88 0.06
CA THR A 22 -1.81 -4.30 0.10
C THR A 22 -0.59 -4.55 -0.77
N PHE A 23 0.45 -5.14 -0.18
CA PHE A 23 1.71 -5.47 -0.83
C PHE A 23 1.76 -6.96 -1.12
N TYR A 24 2.25 -7.32 -2.29
CA TYR A 24 2.33 -8.71 -2.76
C TYR A 24 3.79 -9.14 -2.92
N GLU A 25 4.04 -10.44 -2.79
CA GLU A 25 5.38 -11.05 -2.92
C GLU A 25 6.06 -10.73 -4.26
N ASP A 26 5.27 -10.54 -5.33
CA ASP A 26 5.73 -10.24 -6.68
C ASP A 26 6.00 -8.74 -6.93
N GLY A 27 5.87 -7.91 -5.89
CA GLY A 27 6.09 -6.47 -5.98
C GLY A 27 4.89 -5.66 -6.45
N ARG A 28 3.74 -6.29 -6.75
CA ARG A 28 2.50 -5.54 -6.99
C ARG A 28 2.05 -4.81 -5.73
N ILE A 29 1.30 -3.73 -5.93
CA ILE A 29 0.68 -2.95 -4.87
C ILE A 29 -0.78 -2.72 -5.24
N LYS A 30 -1.72 -3.13 -4.38
CA LYS A 30 -3.14 -2.81 -4.51
C LYS A 30 -3.50 -1.73 -3.50
N ARG A 31 -4.12 -0.66 -3.97
CA ARG A 31 -4.64 0.43 -3.13
C ARG A 31 -6.15 0.32 -3.03
N PHE A 32 -6.67 0.47 -1.83
CA PHE A 32 -8.10 0.64 -1.55
C PHE A 32 -8.31 2.00 -0.88
N TRP A 33 -9.25 2.83 -1.35
CA TRP A 33 -9.43 4.16 -0.77
C TRP A 33 -10.84 4.75 -0.96
N ASP A 34 -11.16 5.69 -0.07
CA ASP A 34 -12.31 6.58 -0.23
C ASP A 34 -11.85 7.94 -0.74
N GLU A 35 -12.45 8.41 -1.82
CA GLU A 35 -12.12 9.71 -2.39
C GLU A 35 -12.92 10.82 -1.70
N ASN A 36 -14.23 10.63 -1.58
CA ASN A 36 -15.16 11.59 -0.99
C ASN A 36 -16.49 10.91 -0.60
N GLN A 37 -17.43 11.70 -0.07
CA GLN A 37 -18.71 11.20 0.44
C GLN A 37 -19.65 10.58 -0.61
N TRP A 38 -19.26 10.58 -1.88
CA TRP A 38 -20.01 10.00 -2.99
C TRP A 38 -19.19 8.94 -3.75
N SER A 39 -17.95 8.70 -3.32
CA SER A 39 -16.98 7.81 -3.98
C SER A 39 -16.19 7.07 -2.92
N TYR A 40 -16.72 5.90 -2.57
CA TYR A 40 -16.20 4.99 -1.55
C TYR A 40 -15.77 3.67 -2.19
N ASN A 41 -14.93 2.91 -1.47
CA ASN A 41 -14.51 1.57 -1.86
C ASN A 41 -13.80 1.50 -3.22
N ASN A 42 -13.03 2.52 -3.57
CA ASN A 42 -12.25 2.48 -4.80
C ASN A 42 -11.08 1.51 -4.63
N GLU A 43 -10.81 0.69 -5.63
CA GLU A 43 -9.65 -0.19 -5.64
C GLU A 43 -8.93 -0.22 -6.98
N ALA A 44 -7.60 -0.24 -6.94
CA ALA A 44 -6.76 -0.34 -8.13
C ALA A 44 -5.37 -0.89 -7.79
N PHE A 45 -4.74 -1.54 -8.76
CA PHE A 45 -3.30 -1.76 -8.72
C PHE A 45 -2.59 -0.45 -9.04
N VAL A 46 -1.56 -0.11 -8.26
CA VAL A 46 -0.78 1.11 -8.39
C VAL A 46 0.70 0.79 -8.44
N GLU A 47 1.46 1.60 -9.17
CA GLU A 47 2.92 1.53 -9.18
C GLU A 47 3.52 2.32 -8.02
N HIS A 48 4.73 1.93 -7.60
CA HIS A 48 5.47 2.62 -6.54
C HIS A 48 5.67 4.12 -6.80
N ASN A 49 5.71 4.53 -8.08
CA ASN A 49 5.85 5.93 -8.51
C ASN A 49 4.52 6.73 -8.43
N GLN A 50 3.36 6.07 -8.36
CA GLN A 50 2.05 6.70 -8.20
C GLN A 50 1.71 6.98 -6.73
N ILE A 51 2.46 6.40 -5.79
CA ILE A 51 2.27 6.58 -4.35
C ILE A 51 3.04 7.81 -3.88
N ARG A 52 2.32 8.76 -3.28
CA ARG A 52 2.92 9.98 -2.71
C ARG A 52 3.95 9.63 -1.63
N GLU A 53 5.06 10.35 -1.59
CA GLU A 53 6.12 10.14 -0.57
C GLU A 53 5.58 10.25 0.86
N SER A 54 4.63 11.16 1.13
CA SER A 54 3.99 11.25 2.45
C SER A 54 3.20 9.99 2.83
N TYR A 55 2.67 9.24 1.87
CA TYR A 55 2.00 7.97 2.11
C TYR A 55 3.03 6.86 2.33
N LYS A 56 4.10 6.81 1.54
CA LYS A 56 5.21 5.86 1.76
C LYS A 56 5.79 5.97 3.16
N THR A 57 6.03 7.19 3.64
CA THR A 57 6.49 7.43 5.01
C THR A 57 5.50 6.90 6.06
N LYS A 58 4.20 7.15 5.89
CA LYS A 58 3.16 6.62 6.80
C LYS A 58 3.10 5.09 6.78
N ILE A 59 3.24 4.48 5.61
CA ILE A 59 3.24 3.02 5.45
C ILE A 59 4.43 2.43 6.22
N LEU A 60 5.64 2.91 5.94
CA LEU A 60 6.87 2.40 6.57
C LEU A 60 6.96 2.69 8.08
N ALA A 61 6.28 3.73 8.57
CA ALA A 61 6.18 4.01 10.00
C ALA A 61 5.31 2.99 10.76
N LYS A 62 4.41 2.27 10.07
CA LYS A 62 3.54 1.23 10.67
C LYS A 62 4.16 -0.16 10.65
N LEU A 63 5.29 -0.35 9.98
CA LEU A 63 5.95 -1.63 9.80
C LEU A 63 7.25 -1.70 10.60
N GLN A 64 7.69 -2.91 10.91
CA GLN A 64 8.94 -3.19 11.61
C GLN A 64 9.58 -4.49 11.14
N GLY A 65 10.88 -4.64 11.36
CA GLY A 65 11.65 -5.83 11.01
C GLY A 65 11.62 -6.15 9.51
N GLU A 66 11.70 -7.44 9.19
CA GLU A 66 11.74 -7.96 7.82
C GLU A 66 10.58 -7.45 6.96
N MET A 67 9.37 -7.34 7.51
CA MET A 67 8.21 -6.83 6.77
C MET A 67 8.43 -5.39 6.28
N LYS A 68 9.06 -4.55 7.10
CA LYS A 68 9.39 -3.16 6.70
C LYS A 68 10.41 -3.15 5.58
N ASP A 69 11.43 -4.00 5.66
CA ASP A 69 12.49 -4.06 4.66
C ASP A 69 11.93 -4.52 3.30
N ARG A 70 11.06 -5.52 3.31
CA ARG A 70 10.38 -6.04 2.11
C ARG A 70 9.43 -5.02 1.48
N VAL A 71 8.63 -4.33 2.28
CA VAL A 71 7.77 -3.26 1.75
C VAL A 71 8.59 -2.07 1.27
N SER A 72 9.72 -1.77 1.92
CA SER A 72 10.62 -0.70 1.50
C SER A 72 11.24 -0.97 0.13
N SER A 73 11.65 -2.21 -0.17
CA SER A 73 12.20 -2.55 -1.49
C SER A 73 11.17 -2.45 -2.61
N ILE A 74 9.88 -2.71 -2.31
CA ILE A 74 8.77 -2.53 -3.27
C ILE A 74 8.47 -1.04 -3.50
N LEU A 75 8.51 -0.21 -2.44
CA LEU A 75 8.22 1.22 -2.55
C LEU A 75 9.37 2.04 -3.18
N TYR A 76 10.59 1.52 -3.09
CA TYR A 76 11.82 2.14 -3.57
C TYR A 76 12.69 1.12 -4.32
N PRO A 77 12.24 0.61 -5.48
CA PRO A 77 13.02 -0.31 -6.28
C PRO A 77 14.28 0.37 -6.80
N SER A 78 15.43 -0.28 -6.65
CA SER A 78 16.69 0.17 -7.27
C SER A 78 16.53 0.13 -8.79
N SER A 79 16.75 1.27 -9.45
CA SER A 79 16.76 1.40 -10.91
C SER A 79 17.98 0.74 -11.56
#